data_AF-A0A1W9WEX6-F1
#
_entry.id   AF-A0A1W9WEX6-F1
#
_cell.length_a   1.000
_cell.length_b   1.000
_cell.length_c   1.000
_cell.angle_alpha   90.00
_cell.angle_beta   90.00
_cell.angle_gamma   90.00
#
_symmetry.space_group_name_H-M   'P 1'
#
loop_
_entity.id
_entity.type
_entity.pdbx_description
1 polymer ?
#
loop_
_entity_poly.entity_id
_entity_poly.type
_entity_poly.pdbx_seq_one_letter_code
_entity_poly.pdbx_strand_id
1 'polypeptide(L)'
;NNAAIYEGDTIETIGEGAVVLTLADGTQWDVFDQSKLSILEYVYTPEGSSQDSASFKFHEGQATYSSGKLGKRGAEIAIQMEDKTIYPEGSVFSFFTRQRISVINIVQGNGRIVTRTRATTRVRVGQWVAFSPRVTTPVVAPSAAAAVTVIQSVVSQTIVTQGGGFGAAAVAVTTLARTIVRTVVRASVSALRRRTVISQTVATMTQTTVTAVGSGGSGHLAGYIPATTSSLTDNLFTLINQITGISTGRNYLIQPGGSPVPVSPSQ
;
A
#
# COMPACT_ATOMS: atom_id res chain seq x y z
N ASN A 1 -9.65 -22.64 13.27
CA ASN A 1 -10.75 -22.77 12.28
C ASN A 1 -10.50 -21.81 11.13
N ASN A 2 -10.02 -22.30 9.99
CA ASN A 2 -9.96 -21.53 8.75
C ASN A 2 -11.29 -21.73 8.02
N ALA A 3 -12.19 -20.76 8.09
CA ALA A 3 -13.35 -20.73 7.20
C ALA A 3 -12.83 -20.48 5.77
N ALA A 4 -13.28 -21.29 4.81
CA ALA A 4 -12.97 -21.06 3.41
C ALA A 4 -13.72 -19.81 2.93
N ILE A 5 -13.04 -18.97 2.14
CA ILE A 5 -13.56 -17.74 1.57
C ILE A 5 -13.73 -17.95 0.07
N TYR A 6 -14.90 -17.65 -0.45
CA TYR A 6 -15.33 -17.95 -1.82
C TYR A 6 -15.69 -16.69 -2.61
N GLU A 7 -15.81 -16.85 -3.92
CA GLU A 7 -16.46 -15.87 -4.78
C GLU A 7 -17.87 -15.53 -4.27
N GLY A 8 -18.22 -14.25 -4.27
CA GLY A 8 -19.47 -13.72 -3.71
C GLY A 8 -19.36 -13.31 -2.24
N ASP A 9 -18.33 -13.74 -1.52
CA ASP A 9 -18.19 -13.41 -0.10
C ASP A 9 -17.92 -11.92 0.13
N THR A 10 -18.41 -11.44 1.27
CA THR A 10 -18.14 -10.10 1.77
C THR A 10 -17.47 -10.16 3.13
N ILE A 11 -16.28 -9.59 3.20
CA ILE A 11 -15.49 -9.43 4.42
C ILE A 11 -15.81 -8.05 5.00
N GLU A 12 -16.31 -8.04 6.22
CA GLU A 12 -16.62 -6.83 6.97
C GLU A 12 -15.95 -6.88 8.34
N THR A 13 -15.21 -5.83 8.67
CA THR A 13 -14.57 -5.64 9.98
C THR A 13 -15.32 -4.58 10.76
N ILE A 14 -15.67 -4.87 12.00
CA ILE A 14 -16.38 -3.94 12.90
C ILE A 14 -15.44 -3.54 14.03
N GLY A 15 -15.46 -2.26 14.44
CA GLY A 15 -14.58 -1.74 15.49
C GLY A 15 -13.10 -1.72 15.06
N GLU A 16 -12.18 -1.97 16.01
CA GLU A 16 -10.72 -1.98 15.82
C GLU A 16 -10.19 -3.33 15.28
N GLY A 17 -10.96 -3.97 14.41
CA GLY A 17 -10.66 -5.30 13.87
C GLY A 17 -9.91 -5.25 12.54
N ALA A 18 -8.96 -6.16 12.34
CA ALA A 18 -8.29 -6.36 11.06
C ALA A 18 -8.34 -7.83 10.62
N VAL A 19 -8.48 -8.05 9.31
CA VAL A 19 -8.48 -9.36 8.66
C VAL A 19 -7.44 -9.35 7.55
N VAL A 20 -6.65 -10.43 7.47
CA VAL A 20 -5.74 -10.66 6.35
C VAL A 20 -6.28 -11.83 5.54
N LEU A 21 -6.63 -11.55 4.29
CA LEU A 21 -7.03 -12.55 3.29
C LEU A 21 -5.83 -12.84 2.39
N THR A 22 -5.50 -14.11 2.21
CA THR A 22 -4.52 -14.57 1.22
C THR A 22 -5.20 -15.55 0.28
N LEU A 23 -5.20 -15.22 -1.02
CA LEU A 23 -5.79 -16.05 -2.07
C LEU A 23 -4.77 -17.07 -2.60
N ALA A 24 -5.26 -18.06 -3.34
CA ALA A 24 -4.44 -19.17 -3.83
C ALA A 24 -3.30 -18.74 -4.78
N ASP A 25 -3.45 -17.63 -5.49
CA ASP A 25 -2.41 -17.06 -6.35
C ASP A 25 -1.36 -16.25 -5.56
N GLY A 26 -1.56 -16.08 -4.25
CA GLY A 26 -0.74 -15.25 -3.37
C GLY A 26 -1.15 -13.77 -3.35
N THR A 27 -2.29 -13.41 -3.95
CA THR A 27 -2.89 -12.08 -3.77
C THR A 27 -3.30 -11.93 -2.32
N GLN A 28 -2.98 -10.77 -1.74
CA GLN A 28 -3.25 -10.49 -0.34
C GLN A 28 -4.07 -9.22 -0.19
N TRP A 29 -5.06 -9.28 0.70
CA TRP A 29 -5.84 -8.15 1.16
C TRP A 29 -5.70 -8.03 2.68
N ASP A 30 -5.11 -6.93 3.13
CA ASP A 30 -5.18 -6.50 4.52
C ASP A 30 -6.38 -5.57 4.66
N VAL A 31 -7.47 -6.04 5.28
CA VAL A 31 -8.71 -5.29 5.51
C VAL A 31 -8.71 -4.83 6.95
N PHE A 32 -8.68 -3.51 7.17
CA PHE A 32 -8.51 -2.90 8.50
C PHE A 32 -9.84 -2.43 9.07
N ASP A 33 -9.80 -1.79 10.23
CA ASP A 33 -10.94 -1.28 11.00
C ASP A 33 -12.04 -0.64 10.14
N GLN A 34 -13.30 -1.01 10.45
CA GLN A 34 -14.50 -0.43 9.84
C GLN A 34 -14.51 -0.48 8.31
N SER A 35 -13.97 -1.56 7.75
CA SER A 35 -13.89 -1.78 6.31
C SER A 35 -14.82 -2.86 5.80
N LYS A 36 -15.14 -2.73 4.52
CA LYS A 36 -15.97 -3.68 3.79
C LYS A 36 -15.40 -3.95 2.40
N LEU A 37 -15.12 -5.22 2.14
CA LEU A 37 -14.57 -5.74 0.88
C LEU A 37 -15.42 -6.91 0.41
N SER A 38 -15.87 -6.90 -0.85
CA SER A 38 -16.50 -8.05 -1.49
C SER A 38 -15.57 -8.66 -2.54
N ILE A 39 -15.55 -9.98 -2.61
CA ILE A 39 -14.91 -10.73 -3.69
C ILE A 39 -16.00 -11.02 -4.72
N LEU A 40 -15.93 -10.38 -5.88
CA LEU A 40 -16.95 -10.51 -6.91
C LEU A 40 -16.68 -11.68 -7.85
N GLU A 41 -15.41 -11.88 -8.19
CA GLU A 41 -14.94 -12.91 -9.10
C GLU A 41 -13.50 -13.28 -8.73
N TYR A 42 -13.17 -14.56 -8.76
CA TYR A 42 -11.79 -15.00 -8.61
C TYR A 42 -11.53 -16.30 -9.38
N VAL A 43 -10.93 -16.16 -10.55
CA VAL A 43 -10.55 -17.28 -11.42
C VAL A 43 -9.04 -17.35 -11.51
N TYR A 44 -8.46 -18.43 -10.99
CA TYR A 44 -7.02 -18.64 -10.99
C TYR A 44 -6.66 -20.08 -11.36
N THR A 45 -5.83 -20.21 -12.39
CA THR A 45 -5.18 -21.46 -12.76
C THR A 45 -3.68 -21.42 -12.42
N PRO A 46 -3.12 -22.44 -11.74
CA PRO A 46 -1.71 -22.46 -11.37
C PRO A 46 -0.75 -22.30 -12.56
N GLU A 47 -1.06 -22.92 -13.68
CA GLU A 47 -0.28 -22.93 -14.92
C GLU A 47 -0.38 -21.60 -15.68
N GLY A 48 -1.45 -20.84 -15.44
CA GLY A 48 -1.79 -19.63 -16.15
C GLY A 48 -2.75 -19.90 -17.30
N SER A 49 -3.83 -19.13 -17.36
CA SER A 49 -4.87 -19.22 -18.38
C SER A 49 -5.23 -17.83 -18.90
N SER A 50 -5.70 -17.74 -20.15
CA SER A 50 -6.30 -16.51 -20.67
C SER A 50 -7.62 -16.15 -19.99
N GLN A 51 -8.20 -17.09 -19.22
CA GLN A 51 -9.41 -16.87 -18.41
C GLN A 51 -9.10 -16.45 -16.97
N ASP A 52 -7.83 -16.37 -16.58
CA ASP A 52 -7.43 -15.90 -15.26
C ASP A 52 -7.90 -14.45 -15.05
N SER A 53 -8.68 -14.21 -14.00
CA SER A 53 -9.28 -12.91 -13.69
C SER A 53 -9.51 -12.76 -12.19
N ALA A 54 -9.60 -11.52 -11.72
CA ALA A 54 -10.13 -11.26 -10.38
C ALA A 54 -10.87 -9.92 -10.33
N SER A 55 -12.00 -9.90 -9.64
CA SER A 55 -12.81 -8.71 -9.44
C SER A 55 -13.17 -8.57 -7.97
N PHE A 56 -12.89 -7.40 -7.40
CA PHE A 56 -13.16 -7.06 -6.01
C PHE A 56 -13.99 -5.79 -5.95
N LYS A 57 -14.77 -5.60 -4.88
CA LYS A 57 -15.41 -4.33 -4.57
C LYS A 57 -15.01 -3.86 -3.19
N PHE A 58 -14.27 -2.76 -3.13
CA PHE A 58 -13.94 -2.09 -1.89
C PHE A 58 -14.95 -0.97 -1.64
N HIS A 59 -15.78 -1.13 -0.60
CA HIS A 59 -16.90 -0.23 -0.34
C HIS A 59 -16.48 0.94 0.54
N GLU A 60 -15.86 0.66 1.68
CA GLU A 60 -15.42 1.67 2.63
C GLU A 60 -14.34 1.16 3.60
N GLY A 61 -13.80 2.07 4.40
CA GLY A 61 -12.81 1.82 5.43
C GLY A 61 -11.38 1.98 4.91
N GLN A 62 -10.50 1.10 5.34
CA GLN A 62 -9.11 1.02 4.92
C GLN A 62 -8.73 -0.39 4.50
N ALA A 63 -8.02 -0.51 3.38
CA ALA A 63 -7.48 -1.78 2.92
C ALA A 63 -6.11 -1.62 2.28
N THR A 64 -5.32 -2.69 2.24
CA THR A 64 -4.14 -2.78 1.38
C THR A 64 -4.24 -4.02 0.51
N TYR A 65 -4.11 -3.82 -0.80
CA TYR A 65 -4.06 -4.88 -1.80
C TYR A 65 -2.62 -5.10 -2.24
N SER A 66 -2.21 -6.36 -2.34
CA SER A 66 -0.95 -6.77 -2.91
C SER A 66 -1.18 -7.84 -3.96
N SER A 67 -0.75 -7.59 -5.20
CA SER A 67 -0.88 -8.56 -6.29
C SER A 67 -0.08 -9.84 -6.06
N GLY A 68 -0.76 -10.97 -6.26
CA GLY A 68 -0.18 -12.30 -6.39
C GLY A 68 0.29 -12.63 -7.80
N LYS A 69 0.27 -13.91 -8.14
CA LYS A 69 0.68 -14.44 -9.44
C LYS A 69 -0.21 -13.93 -10.57
N LEU A 70 -1.52 -13.75 -10.36
CA LEU A 70 -2.43 -13.21 -11.37
C LEU A 70 -1.93 -11.86 -11.89
N GLY A 71 -1.71 -10.92 -10.97
CA GLY A 71 -1.28 -9.57 -11.34
C GLY A 71 0.13 -9.55 -11.95
N LYS A 72 1.03 -10.42 -11.51
CA LYS A 72 2.39 -10.54 -12.09
C LYS A 72 2.40 -11.08 -13.52
N ARG A 73 1.42 -11.90 -13.89
CA ARG A 73 1.25 -12.45 -15.24
C ARG A 73 0.45 -11.53 -16.17
N GLY A 74 -0.08 -10.42 -15.65
CA GLY A 74 -0.88 -9.48 -16.43
C GLY A 74 -2.33 -9.91 -16.63
N ALA A 75 -2.86 -10.79 -15.78
CA ALA A 75 -4.28 -11.11 -15.74
C ALA A 75 -5.10 -9.84 -15.44
N GLU A 76 -6.35 -9.81 -15.89
CA GLU A 76 -7.24 -8.68 -15.61
C GLU A 76 -7.67 -8.71 -14.15
N ILE A 77 -7.24 -7.71 -13.38
CA ILE A 77 -7.66 -7.51 -12.00
C ILE A 77 -8.38 -6.18 -11.89
N ALA A 78 -9.62 -6.20 -11.42
CA ALA A 78 -10.45 -5.03 -11.22
C ALA A 78 -10.78 -4.85 -9.74
N ILE A 79 -10.47 -3.67 -9.20
CA ILE A 79 -10.88 -3.27 -7.85
C ILE A 79 -11.88 -2.14 -8.00
N GLN A 80 -13.16 -2.48 -7.85
CA GLN A 80 -14.28 -1.58 -7.96
C GLN A 80 -14.45 -0.78 -6.67
N MET A 81 -14.70 0.51 -6.82
CA MET A 81 -15.15 1.42 -5.76
C MET A 81 -16.43 2.12 -6.26
N GLU A 82 -17.07 2.94 -5.43
CA GLU A 82 -18.38 3.56 -5.76
C GLU A 82 -18.43 4.25 -7.14
N ASP A 83 -17.35 4.92 -7.54
CA ASP A 83 -17.29 5.80 -8.72
C ASP A 83 -16.11 5.55 -9.67
N LYS A 84 -15.34 4.48 -9.43
CA LYS A 84 -14.11 4.18 -10.16
C LYS A 84 -13.74 2.71 -10.07
N THR A 85 -12.95 2.26 -11.03
CA THR A 85 -12.33 0.94 -11.03
C THR A 85 -10.83 1.10 -11.15
N ILE A 86 -10.09 0.39 -10.31
CA ILE A 86 -8.64 0.39 -10.27
C ILE A 86 -8.17 -0.91 -10.87
N TYR A 87 -7.22 -0.83 -11.80
CA TYR A 87 -6.57 -1.97 -12.42
C TYR A 87 -5.10 -1.97 -12.01
N PRO A 88 -4.74 -2.70 -10.94
CA PRO A 88 -3.35 -2.84 -10.53
C PRO A 88 -2.61 -3.79 -11.47
N GLU A 89 -1.39 -3.42 -11.87
CA GLU A 89 -0.56 -4.23 -12.77
C GLU A 89 0.60 -4.81 -11.95
N GLY A 90 0.38 -5.96 -11.30
CA GLY A 90 1.40 -6.62 -10.47
C GLY A 90 1.89 -5.77 -9.29
N SER A 91 0.98 -5.06 -8.64
CA SER A 91 1.29 -3.88 -7.82
C SER A 91 0.74 -3.96 -6.39
N VAL A 92 1.12 -2.99 -5.55
CA VAL A 92 0.65 -2.84 -4.16
C VAL A 92 -0.01 -1.48 -4.01
N PHE A 93 -1.25 -1.49 -3.53
CA PHE A 93 -2.09 -0.30 -3.37
C PHE A 93 -2.66 -0.25 -1.97
N SER A 94 -2.62 0.91 -1.33
CA SER A 94 -3.33 1.15 -0.06
C SER A 94 -4.49 2.11 -0.30
N PHE A 95 -5.65 1.77 0.25
CA PHE A 95 -6.90 2.47 0.06
C PHE A 95 -7.40 2.99 1.40
N PHE A 96 -8.03 4.15 1.35
CA PHE A 96 -8.89 4.67 2.40
C PHE A 96 -10.13 5.25 1.75
N THR A 97 -11.32 4.84 2.18
CA THR A 97 -12.59 5.44 1.81
C THR A 97 -13.40 5.72 3.05
N ARG A 98 -13.86 6.96 3.21
CA ARG A 98 -14.87 7.30 4.22
C ARG A 98 -15.68 8.48 3.75
N GLN A 99 -16.99 8.45 3.97
CA GLN A 99 -17.89 9.54 3.59
C GLN A 99 -17.70 9.95 2.12
N ARG A 100 -17.50 8.96 1.23
CA ARG A 100 -17.24 9.12 -0.21
C ARG A 100 -15.93 9.84 -0.60
N ILE A 101 -15.09 10.19 0.37
CA ILE A 101 -13.72 10.62 0.09
C ILE A 101 -12.86 9.37 -0.02
N SER A 102 -12.21 9.18 -1.16
CA SER A 102 -11.27 8.07 -1.36
C SER A 102 -9.85 8.61 -1.52
N VAL A 103 -8.91 7.97 -0.84
CA VAL A 103 -7.47 8.22 -0.99
C VAL A 103 -6.80 6.90 -1.31
N ILE A 104 -5.96 6.92 -2.33
CA ILE A 104 -5.25 5.75 -2.84
C ILE A 104 -3.77 6.10 -2.85
N ASN A 105 -2.94 5.28 -2.21
CA ASN A 105 -1.50 5.34 -2.27
C ASN A 105 -0.98 4.17 -3.10
N ILE A 106 -0.15 4.46 -4.10
CA ILE A 106 0.50 3.45 -4.92
C ILE A 106 1.83 3.11 -4.26
N VAL A 107 1.82 2.04 -3.48
CA VAL A 107 2.94 1.63 -2.63
C VAL A 107 4.05 1.00 -3.45
N GLN A 108 3.69 0.21 -4.47
CA GLN A 108 4.64 -0.42 -5.38
C GLN A 108 3.99 -0.65 -6.75
N GLY A 109 4.80 -0.54 -7.81
CA GLY A 109 4.39 -0.84 -9.18
C GLY A 109 3.57 0.27 -9.83
N ASN A 110 2.72 -0.09 -10.77
CA ASN A 110 1.91 0.83 -11.57
C ASN A 110 0.47 0.34 -11.66
N GLY A 111 -0.41 1.21 -12.15
CA GLY A 111 -1.72 0.78 -12.56
C GLY A 111 -2.45 1.89 -13.28
N ARG A 112 -3.74 1.66 -13.48
CA ARG A 112 -4.65 2.66 -14.02
C ARG A 112 -5.92 2.74 -13.19
N ILE A 113 -6.43 3.95 -13.07
CA ILE A 113 -7.72 4.22 -12.44
C ILE A 113 -8.65 4.72 -13.54
N VAL A 114 -9.78 4.05 -13.69
CA VAL A 114 -10.83 4.42 -14.64
C VAL A 114 -12.02 4.94 -13.86
N THR A 115 -12.40 6.19 -14.06
CA THR A 115 -13.57 6.78 -13.40
C THR A 115 -14.86 6.34 -14.09
N ARG A 116 -16.00 6.62 -13.45
CA ARG A 116 -17.34 6.41 -14.04
C ARG A 116 -17.51 7.11 -15.39
N THR A 117 -16.87 8.28 -15.58
CA THR A 117 -16.87 9.02 -16.85
C THR A 117 -15.91 8.44 -17.90
N ARG A 118 -15.30 7.27 -17.62
CA ARG A 118 -14.28 6.60 -18.43
C ARG A 118 -12.98 7.38 -18.59
N ALA A 119 -12.76 8.42 -17.79
CA ALA A 119 -11.46 9.07 -17.74
C ALA A 119 -10.44 8.09 -17.13
N THR A 120 -9.31 7.92 -17.81
CA THR A 120 -8.26 6.99 -17.38
C THR A 120 -7.07 7.78 -16.86
N THR A 121 -6.65 7.48 -15.63
CA THR A 121 -5.46 8.05 -15.01
C THR A 121 -4.45 6.94 -14.77
N ARG A 122 -3.29 7.03 -15.41
CA ARG A 122 -2.15 6.13 -15.09
C ARG A 122 -1.49 6.59 -13.80
N VAL A 123 -1.20 5.65 -12.93
CA VAL A 123 -0.61 5.89 -11.61
C VAL A 123 0.65 5.07 -11.43
N ARG A 124 1.61 5.64 -10.70
CA ARG A 124 2.94 5.07 -10.48
C ARG A 124 3.27 5.04 -8.98
N VAL A 125 4.23 4.21 -8.63
CA VAL A 125 4.79 4.13 -7.26
C VAL A 125 5.07 5.51 -6.66
N GLY A 126 4.72 5.67 -5.39
CA GLY A 126 4.88 6.90 -4.61
C GLY A 126 3.79 7.94 -4.86
N GLN A 127 2.97 7.79 -5.89
CA GLN A 127 1.86 8.70 -6.14
C GLN A 127 0.67 8.43 -5.20
N TRP A 128 -0.04 9.50 -4.94
CA TRP A 128 -1.26 9.52 -4.16
C TRP A 128 -2.38 10.05 -5.03
N VAL A 129 -3.56 9.45 -4.95
CA VAL A 129 -4.72 9.91 -5.69
C VAL A 129 -5.88 10.11 -4.74
N ALA A 130 -6.47 11.30 -4.78
CA ALA A 130 -7.62 11.66 -3.98
C ALA A 130 -8.85 11.89 -4.86
N PHE A 131 -9.99 11.38 -4.39
CA PHE A 131 -11.30 11.50 -5.01
C PHE A 131 -12.31 12.03 -4.00
N SER A 132 -13.29 12.79 -4.49
CA SER A 132 -14.53 13.08 -3.78
C SER A 132 -15.67 13.20 -4.81
N PRO A 133 -16.94 13.12 -4.38
CA PRO A 133 -18.08 13.23 -5.30
C PRO A 133 -18.13 14.53 -6.11
N ARG A 134 -17.42 15.58 -5.67
CA ARG A 134 -17.39 16.90 -6.31
C ARG A 134 -16.16 17.13 -7.16
N VAL A 135 -15.18 16.24 -7.09
CA VAL A 135 -13.93 16.31 -7.84
C VAL A 135 -14.02 15.31 -8.98
N THR A 136 -14.44 15.79 -10.15
CA THR A 136 -14.68 14.96 -11.34
C THR A 136 -13.40 14.40 -11.96
N THR A 137 -12.28 15.07 -11.71
CA THR A 137 -10.95 14.64 -12.15
C THR A 137 -10.11 14.28 -10.93
N PRO A 138 -9.56 13.06 -10.82
CA PRO A 138 -8.68 12.70 -9.71
C PRO A 138 -7.56 13.71 -9.53
N VAL A 139 -7.30 14.09 -8.27
CA VAL A 139 -6.14 14.91 -7.96
C VAL A 139 -5.00 13.97 -7.58
N VAL A 140 -3.93 14.02 -8.37
CA VAL A 140 -2.74 13.19 -8.17
C VAL A 140 -1.66 14.01 -7.49
N ALA A 141 -1.17 13.53 -6.35
CA ALA A 141 -0.02 14.11 -5.66
C ALA A 141 1.22 13.21 -5.85
N PRO A 142 2.41 13.77 -6.07
CA PRO A 142 3.63 12.99 -6.32
C PRO A 142 4.24 12.37 -5.07
N SER A 143 3.78 12.74 -3.87
CA SER A 143 4.35 12.30 -2.60
C SER A 143 3.36 12.43 -1.45
N ALA A 144 3.67 11.81 -0.31
CA ALA A 144 2.84 11.92 0.90
C ALA A 144 2.75 13.38 1.43
N ALA A 145 3.83 14.16 1.30
CA ALA A 145 3.83 15.57 1.71
C ALA A 145 2.86 16.40 0.84
N ALA A 146 2.93 16.23 -0.47
CA ALA A 146 1.99 16.88 -1.40
C ALA A 146 0.55 16.35 -1.26
N ALA A 147 0.40 15.08 -0.85
CA ALA A 147 -0.90 14.47 -0.64
C ALA A 147 -1.69 15.16 0.47
N VAL A 148 -1.05 15.65 1.54
CA VAL A 148 -1.74 16.41 2.60
C VAL A 148 -2.46 17.61 2.02
N THR A 149 -1.78 18.42 1.21
CA THR A 149 -2.35 19.62 0.57
C THR A 149 -3.47 19.25 -0.40
N VAL A 150 -3.28 18.21 -1.20
CA VAL A 150 -4.30 17.73 -2.14
C VAL A 150 -5.54 17.24 -1.41
N ILE A 151 -5.37 16.42 -0.37
CA ILE A 151 -6.48 15.87 0.42
C ILE A 151 -7.17 16.98 1.20
N GLN A 152 -6.45 17.96 1.73
CA GLN A 152 -7.04 19.15 2.34
C GLN A 152 -7.97 19.88 1.35
N SER A 153 -7.54 20.07 0.11
CA SER A 153 -8.37 20.69 -0.93
C SER A 153 -9.64 19.88 -1.21
N VAL A 154 -9.49 18.57 -1.40
CA VAL A 154 -10.61 17.64 -1.68
C VAL A 154 -11.60 17.57 -0.50
N VAL A 155 -11.11 17.50 0.74
CA VAL A 155 -11.92 17.49 1.96
C VAL A 155 -12.61 18.85 2.16
N SER A 156 -11.90 19.96 1.95
CA SER A 156 -12.47 21.32 2.06
C SER A 156 -13.64 21.50 1.10
N GLN A 157 -13.48 21.10 -0.17
CA GLN A 157 -14.56 21.18 -1.16
C GLN A 157 -15.77 20.31 -0.81
N THR A 158 -15.55 19.24 -0.04
CA THR A 158 -16.64 18.38 0.43
C THR A 158 -17.36 18.99 1.64
N ILE A 159 -16.62 19.61 2.59
CA ILE A 159 -17.15 20.16 3.85
C ILE A 159 -17.77 21.56 3.68
N VAL A 160 -17.11 22.47 2.95
CA VAL A 160 -17.57 23.87 2.79
C VAL A 160 -18.98 23.92 2.19
N THR A 161 -19.35 22.96 1.35
CA THR A 161 -20.69 22.90 0.77
C THR A 161 -21.74 22.20 1.63
N GLN A 162 -21.37 21.67 2.80
CA GLN A 162 -22.32 21.18 3.82
C GLN A 162 -22.70 22.25 4.85
N GLY A 163 -22.30 23.52 4.67
CA GLY A 163 -22.74 24.65 5.49
C GLY A 163 -21.96 24.90 6.78
N GLY A 164 -20.77 24.29 6.95
CA GLY A 164 -19.92 24.50 8.12
C GLY A 164 -19.09 25.79 8.04
N GLY A 165 -19.16 26.65 9.06
CA GLY A 165 -18.44 27.93 9.13
C GLY A 165 -16.91 27.82 9.00
N PHE A 166 -16.30 28.78 8.31
CA PHE A 166 -14.96 28.73 7.73
C PHE A 166 -13.77 28.59 8.72
N GLY A 167 -13.90 29.03 9.98
CA GLY A 167 -12.78 29.09 10.93
C GLY A 167 -12.46 27.75 11.63
N ALA A 168 -13.45 27.17 12.30
CA ALA A 168 -13.30 25.85 12.95
C ALA A 168 -13.20 24.71 11.92
N ALA A 169 -13.84 24.89 10.74
CA ALA A 169 -13.78 23.93 9.65
C ALA A 169 -12.36 23.78 9.07
N ALA A 170 -11.56 24.84 8.95
CA ALA A 170 -10.23 24.76 8.35
C ALA A 170 -9.22 23.93 9.19
N VAL A 171 -9.25 24.09 10.52
CA VAL A 171 -8.43 23.31 11.44
C VAL A 171 -8.90 21.85 11.46
N ALA A 172 -10.21 21.62 11.46
CA ALA A 172 -10.79 20.27 11.39
C ALA A 172 -10.43 19.57 10.07
N VAL A 173 -10.52 20.26 8.94
CA VAL A 173 -10.14 19.73 7.60
C VAL A 173 -8.66 19.36 7.57
N THR A 174 -7.79 20.24 8.06
CA THR A 174 -6.34 19.98 8.10
C THR A 174 -6.01 18.79 8.98
N THR A 175 -6.64 18.70 10.15
CA THR A 175 -6.46 17.58 11.08
C THR A 175 -6.95 16.29 10.45
N LEU A 176 -8.12 16.30 9.81
CA LEU A 176 -8.67 15.15 9.11
C LEU A 176 -7.77 14.68 7.96
N ALA A 177 -7.32 15.60 7.09
CA ALA A 177 -6.44 15.27 5.98
C ALA A 177 -5.12 14.64 6.46
N ARG A 178 -4.50 15.19 7.51
CA ARG A 178 -3.30 14.61 8.13
C ARG A 178 -3.57 13.23 8.72
N THR A 179 -4.71 13.05 9.38
CA THR A 179 -5.12 11.75 9.93
C THR A 179 -5.28 10.73 8.81
N ILE A 180 -5.97 11.07 7.72
CA ILE A 180 -6.13 10.19 6.54
C ILE A 180 -4.76 9.78 5.99
N VAL A 181 -3.86 10.74 5.73
CA VAL A 181 -2.52 10.43 5.22
C VAL A 181 -1.76 9.52 6.18
N ARG A 182 -1.75 9.81 7.49
CA ARG A 182 -1.09 8.97 8.49
C ARG A 182 -1.65 7.55 8.50
N THR A 183 -2.96 7.40 8.46
CA THR A 183 -3.65 6.12 8.43
C THR A 183 -3.22 5.32 7.21
N VAL A 184 -3.26 5.92 6.00
CA VAL A 184 -2.83 5.26 4.76
C VAL A 184 -1.34 4.90 4.78
N VAL A 185 -0.47 5.80 5.27
CA VAL A 185 0.98 5.52 5.41
C VAL A 185 1.22 4.34 6.35
N ARG A 186 0.54 4.29 7.50
CA ARG A 186 0.69 3.19 8.47
C ARG A 186 0.32 1.83 7.86
N ALA A 187 -0.81 1.74 7.17
CA ALA A 187 -1.18 0.50 6.48
C ALA A 187 -0.17 0.12 5.40
N SER A 188 0.27 1.10 4.59
CA SER A 188 1.29 0.89 3.55
C SER A 188 2.59 0.31 4.11
N VAL A 189 3.11 0.88 5.22
CA VAL A 189 4.31 0.39 5.90
C VAL A 189 4.09 -1.00 6.48
N SER A 190 2.91 -1.27 7.06
CA SER A 190 2.60 -2.59 7.62
C SER A 190 2.59 -3.68 6.54
N ALA A 191 2.05 -3.39 5.36
CA ALA A 191 2.00 -4.33 4.25
C ALA A 191 3.40 -4.60 3.68
N LEU A 192 4.23 -3.56 3.50
CA LEU A 192 5.61 -3.71 3.05
C LEU A 192 6.44 -4.56 4.01
N ARG A 193 6.36 -4.29 5.33
CA ARG A 193 7.09 -5.08 6.34
C ARG A 193 6.69 -6.55 6.31
N ARG A 194 5.38 -6.85 6.23
CA ARG A 194 4.91 -8.24 6.12
C ARG A 194 5.43 -8.91 4.86
N ARG A 195 5.47 -8.20 3.74
CA ARG A 195 6.02 -8.74 2.50
C ARG A 195 7.52 -9.03 2.61
N THR A 196 8.31 -8.13 3.20
CA THR A 196 9.74 -8.38 3.45
C THR A 196 9.92 -9.61 4.33
N VAL A 197 9.15 -9.74 5.41
CA VAL A 197 9.21 -10.89 6.31
C VAL A 197 8.81 -12.17 5.58
N ILE A 198 7.69 -12.19 4.84
CA ILE A 198 7.24 -13.36 4.08
C ILE A 198 8.26 -13.71 2.98
N SER A 199 8.79 -12.73 2.24
CA SER A 199 9.83 -12.98 1.24
C SER A 199 11.12 -13.53 1.85
N GLN A 200 11.52 -13.09 3.04
CA GLN A 200 12.67 -13.64 3.77
C GLN A 200 12.38 -15.06 4.29
N THR A 201 11.19 -15.32 4.80
CA THR A 201 10.76 -16.67 5.21
C THR A 201 10.70 -17.63 4.02
N VAL A 202 10.25 -17.18 2.85
CA VAL A 202 10.20 -17.99 1.62
C VAL A 202 11.59 -18.16 0.98
N ALA A 203 12.50 -17.19 1.12
CA ALA A 203 13.88 -17.31 0.65
C ALA A 203 14.76 -18.23 1.52
N THR A 204 14.31 -18.61 2.71
CA THR A 204 15.06 -19.48 3.65
C THR A 204 14.41 -20.85 3.85
N MET A 205 13.65 -21.33 2.87
CA MET A 205 13.28 -22.74 2.75
C MET A 205 14.08 -23.38 1.60
N THR A 206 15.40 -23.36 1.71
CA THR A 206 16.23 -24.32 0.97
C THR A 206 16.26 -25.60 1.78
N GLN A 207 15.80 -26.68 1.14
CA GLN A 207 15.69 -28.04 1.63
C GLN A 207 16.93 -28.45 2.44
N THR A 208 16.82 -28.46 3.76
CA THR A 208 17.81 -29.13 4.61
C THR A 208 17.28 -30.54 4.84
N THR A 209 17.87 -31.52 4.16
CA THR A 209 17.71 -32.93 4.49
C THR A 209 18.27 -33.11 5.91
N VAL A 210 17.38 -33.24 6.90
CA VAL A 210 17.79 -33.45 8.30
C VAL A 210 18.30 -34.88 8.44
N THR A 211 19.62 -35.03 8.54
CA THR A 211 20.21 -36.18 9.24
C THR A 211 20.23 -35.82 10.72
N ALA A 212 19.56 -36.63 11.53
CA ALA A 212 19.41 -36.38 12.96
C ALA A 212 20.75 -36.48 13.70
N VAL A 213 21.11 -35.45 14.48
CA VAL A 213 22.05 -35.57 15.60
C VAL A 213 21.70 -34.55 16.69
N GLY A 214 21.48 -35.05 17.91
CA GLY A 214 22.10 -34.51 19.13
C GLY A 214 21.47 -33.30 19.84
N SER A 215 21.06 -33.56 21.08
CA SER A 215 20.57 -32.67 22.14
C SER A 215 21.57 -31.62 22.67
N GLY A 216 21.07 -30.47 23.16
CA GLY A 216 21.70 -29.76 24.28
C GLY A 216 21.43 -28.24 24.43
N GLY A 217 20.83 -27.84 25.57
CA GLY A 217 21.03 -26.55 26.30
C GLY A 217 20.35 -25.29 25.75
N SER A 218 19.30 -24.72 26.37
CA SER A 218 19.25 -23.86 27.58
C SER A 218 19.89 -22.46 27.42
N GLY A 219 19.10 -21.37 27.51
CA GLY A 219 19.65 -20.04 27.84
C GLY A 219 18.83 -18.79 27.47
N HIS A 220 18.18 -18.22 28.49
CA HIS A 220 17.95 -16.79 28.78
C HIS A 220 17.06 -15.86 27.90
N LEU A 221 15.94 -15.46 28.53
CA LEU A 221 15.14 -14.25 28.30
C LEU A 221 15.71 -13.07 29.11
N ALA A 222 15.88 -11.89 28.49
CA ALA A 222 15.77 -10.56 29.15
C ALA A 222 15.94 -9.41 28.13
N GLY A 223 15.16 -8.34 28.30
CA GLY A 223 15.56 -7.00 27.82
C GLY A 223 14.48 -6.12 27.17
N TYR A 224 13.52 -5.65 27.96
CA TYR A 224 12.65 -4.51 27.64
C TYR A 224 13.34 -3.21 28.09
N ILE A 225 13.48 -2.19 27.23
CA ILE A 225 13.93 -0.84 27.61
C ILE A 225 13.05 0.21 26.87
N PRO A 226 12.56 1.27 27.56
CA PRO A 226 11.45 2.10 27.12
C PRO A 226 11.85 3.26 26.19
N ALA A 227 10.82 3.78 25.51
CA ALA A 227 10.89 4.90 24.58
C ALA A 227 11.18 6.25 25.26
N THR A 228 12.12 7.00 24.70
CA THR A 228 12.25 8.45 24.91
C THR A 228 11.76 9.20 23.68
N THR A 229 10.78 10.07 23.91
CA THR A 229 10.15 10.97 22.96
C THR A 229 11.07 12.14 22.58
N SER A 230 11.53 12.19 21.34
CA SER A 230 11.97 13.45 20.69
C SER A 230 11.91 13.34 19.15
N SER A 231 11.19 14.29 18.54
CA SER A 231 10.97 14.59 17.10
C SER A 231 10.55 13.46 16.15
N LEU A 232 9.27 13.06 16.25
CA LEU A 232 8.60 12.11 15.34
C LEU A 232 8.30 12.67 13.93
N THR A 233 8.58 13.95 13.65
CA THR A 233 8.33 14.56 12.33
C THR A 233 9.46 14.33 11.33
N ASP A 234 10.72 14.30 11.79
CA ASP A 234 11.87 14.13 10.88
C ASP A 234 12.16 12.64 10.59
N ASN A 235 11.83 11.76 11.54
CA ASN A 235 12.06 10.33 11.41
C ASN A 235 11.09 9.62 10.44
N LEU A 236 9.93 10.21 10.14
CA LEU A 236 8.96 9.63 9.19
C LEU A 236 9.41 9.80 7.73
N PHE A 237 10.11 10.89 7.41
CA PHE A 237 10.69 11.12 6.09
C PHE A 237 11.89 10.20 5.83
N THR A 238 12.75 10.00 6.83
CA THR A 238 13.89 9.08 6.74
C THR A 238 13.41 7.63 6.58
N LEU A 239 12.35 7.23 7.31
CA LEU A 239 11.80 5.89 7.22
C LEU A 239 11.12 5.62 5.85
N ILE A 240 10.44 6.61 5.25
CA ILE A 240 9.84 6.46 3.91
C ILE A 240 10.93 6.36 2.83
N ASN A 241 12.01 7.15 2.91
CA ASN A 241 13.12 7.05 1.96
C ASN A 241 13.96 5.77 2.15
N GLN A 242 14.11 5.29 3.39
CA GLN A 242 14.80 4.02 3.68
C GLN A 242 13.97 2.79 3.28
N ILE A 243 12.63 2.85 3.36
CA ILE A 243 11.74 1.74 2.97
C ILE A 243 11.51 1.70 1.45
N THR A 244 11.56 2.84 0.73
CA THR A 244 11.32 2.88 -0.72
C THR A 244 12.54 2.60 -1.59
N GLY A 245 13.75 2.51 -1.02
CA GLY A 245 14.96 2.19 -1.80
C GLY A 245 15.21 3.15 -2.97
N ILE A 246 14.69 4.38 -2.93
CA ILE A 246 15.06 5.43 -3.89
C ILE A 246 16.32 6.10 -3.34
N SER A 247 17.43 5.38 -3.43
CA SER A 247 18.73 6.01 -3.61
C SER A 247 18.67 6.65 -4.99
N THR A 248 18.63 7.98 -5.06
CA THR A 248 19.02 8.70 -6.27
C THR A 248 20.45 8.29 -6.59
N GLY A 249 20.59 7.35 -7.53
CA GLY A 249 21.87 6.76 -7.89
C GLY A 249 22.87 7.84 -8.28
N ARG A 250 23.89 8.03 -7.45
CA ARG A 250 25.23 8.37 -7.96
C ARG A 250 25.92 7.04 -8.21
N ASN A 251 26.03 6.68 -9.48
CA ASN A 251 26.81 5.55 -9.93
C ASN A 251 28.27 5.75 -9.48
N TYR A 252 28.76 4.91 -8.59
CA TYR A 252 30.19 4.66 -8.45
C TYR A 252 30.45 3.26 -9.01
N LEU A 253 31.03 3.21 -10.21
CA LEU A 253 31.67 1.99 -10.71
C LEU A 253 32.89 1.72 -9.83
N ILE A 254 32.87 0.62 -9.09
CA ILE A 254 34.07 0.05 -8.50
C ILE A 254 34.54 -1.04 -9.46
N GLN A 255 35.60 -0.76 -10.23
CA GLN A 255 36.39 -1.81 -10.87
C GLN A 255 37.39 -2.38 -9.85
N PRO A 256 37.59 -3.71 -9.80
CA PRO A 256 38.54 -4.31 -8.88
C PRO A 256 39.98 -4.18 -9.42
N GLY A 257 40.82 -3.50 -8.65
CA GLY A 257 42.28 -3.59 -8.76
C GLY A 257 42.96 -2.57 -9.67
N GLY A 258 43.46 -1.48 -9.09
CA GLY A 258 44.41 -0.57 -9.72
C GLY A 258 44.65 0.68 -8.87
N SER A 259 45.88 0.90 -8.41
CA SER A 259 46.26 2.07 -7.60
C SER A 259 46.05 3.38 -8.38
N PRO A 260 45.61 4.47 -7.72
CA PRO A 260 45.29 5.71 -8.41
C PRO A 260 46.56 6.46 -8.88
N VAL A 261 46.57 6.87 -10.15
CA VAL A 261 47.52 7.85 -10.69
C VAL A 261 46.81 9.20 -10.75
N PRO A 262 47.39 10.29 -10.22
CA PRO A 262 46.77 11.61 -10.26
C PRO A 262 46.94 12.25 -11.64
N VAL A 263 45.84 12.73 -12.23
CA VAL A 263 45.88 13.58 -13.43
C VAL A 263 45.57 15.02 -13.03
N SER A 264 46.50 15.89 -13.41
CA SER A 264 46.52 17.35 -13.20
C SER A 264 45.50 18.06 -14.12
N PRO A 265 44.97 19.25 -13.76
CA PRO A 265 43.94 19.92 -14.54
C PRO A 265 44.53 20.91 -15.56
N SER A 266 44.16 20.78 -16.83
CA SER A 266 44.22 21.81 -17.89
C SER A 266 43.53 21.24 -19.13
N GLN A 267 42.68 21.91 -19.91
CA GLN A 267 42.20 23.30 -19.99
C GLN A 267 40.71 23.26 -20.37
#